data_AF-A0A953YEN7-F1
#
_entry.id   AF-A0A953YEN7-F1
#
_cell.length_a   1.000
_cell.length_b   1.000
_cell.length_c   1.000
_cell.angle_alpha   90.00
_cell.angle_beta   90.00
_cell.angle_gamma   90.00
#
_symmetry.space_group_name_H-M   'P 1'
#
loop_
_entity.id
_entity.type
_entity.pdbx_description
1 polymer ?
#
loop_
_entity_poly.entity_id
_entity_poly.type
_entity_poly.pdbx_seq_one_letter_code
_entity_poly.pdbx_strand_id
1 'polypeptide(L)'
;MTTDYKSTVFLPKTEFPMRAGLPKREPLLLERWAAMDLFAQQRAVSQGKPQFVLHDGPPYANGHLHIGHALNKILKDVINRSQQMLGK
;
A
#
# COMPACT_ATOMS: atom_id res chain seq x y z
N MET A 1 36.14 14.69 -34.82
CA MET A 1 34.87 14.67 -34.06
C MET A 1 34.48 13.22 -33.88
N THR A 2 34.37 12.75 -32.64
CA THR A 2 33.90 11.39 -32.34
C THR A 2 32.39 11.32 -32.50
N THR A 3 31.89 10.32 -33.23
CA THR A 3 30.46 10.09 -33.43
C THR A 3 29.80 9.69 -32.11
N ASP A 4 28.75 10.41 -31.70
CA ASP A 4 27.95 10.05 -30.51
C ASP A 4 26.88 9.01 -30.91
N TYR A 5 27.01 7.79 -30.39
CA TYR A 5 26.07 6.68 -30.62
C TYR A 5 24.98 6.59 -29.54
N LYS A 6 24.95 7.48 -28.54
CA LYS A 6 23.99 7.40 -27.43
C LYS A 6 22.54 7.47 -27.91
N SER A 7 22.27 8.19 -29.00
CA SER A 7 20.94 8.29 -29.61
C SER A 7 20.50 7.05 -30.39
N THR A 8 21.41 6.13 -30.72
CA THR A 8 21.09 4.91 -31.47
C THR A 8 20.73 3.74 -30.55
N VAL A 9 20.79 3.93 -29.22
CA VAL A 9 20.51 2.89 -28.22
C VAL A 9 19.16 3.15 -27.55
N PHE A 10 18.31 2.12 -27.55
CA PHE A 10 17.00 2.16 -26.88
C PHE A 10 17.15 1.91 -25.37
N LEU A 11 17.45 2.98 -24.62
CA LEU A 11 17.55 2.91 -23.17
C LEU A 11 16.17 3.03 -22.50
N PRO A 12 15.93 2.32 -21.38
CA PRO A 12 14.72 2.49 -20.58
C PRO A 12 14.56 3.94 -20.11
N LYS A 13 13.36 4.49 -20.26
CA LYS A 13 12.97 5.81 -19.76
C LYS A 13 11.80 5.65 -18.81
N THR A 14 11.89 6.25 -17.63
CA THR A 14 10.81 6.24 -16.65
C THR A 14 10.84 7.52 -15.84
N GLU A 15 9.66 8.03 -15.52
CA GLU A 15 9.49 9.10 -14.53
C GLU A 15 9.56 8.56 -13.10
N PHE A 16 9.61 7.23 -12.94
CA PHE A 16 9.74 6.60 -11.63
C PHE A 16 11.11 6.93 -11.01
N PRO A 17 11.15 7.66 -9.89
CA PRO A 17 12.41 8.09 -9.31
C PRO A 17 13.12 6.89 -8.69
N MET A 18 14.44 6.84 -8.86
CA MET A 18 15.27 5.79 -8.25
C MET A 18 15.27 5.87 -6.70
N ARG A 19 15.12 7.07 -6.14
CA ARG A 19 14.94 7.27 -4.68
C ARG A 19 13.46 7.36 -4.35
N ALA A 20 13.03 6.57 -3.36
CA ALA A 20 11.62 6.47 -3.02
C ALA A 20 11.04 7.77 -2.41
N GLY A 21 11.76 8.42 -1.49
CA GLY A 21 11.26 9.63 -0.82
C GLY A 21 10.00 9.38 0.03
N LEU A 22 9.91 8.20 0.64
CA LEU A 22 8.70 7.68 1.31
C LEU A 22 8.08 8.64 2.34
N PRO A 23 8.84 9.31 3.24
CA PRO A 23 8.24 10.21 4.23
C PRO A 23 7.39 11.34 3.64
N LYS A 24 7.66 11.75 2.38
CA LYS A 24 6.85 12.74 1.66
C LYS A 24 5.75 12.11 0.80
N ARG A 25 5.98 10.91 0.26
CA ARG A 25 5.05 10.26 -0.69
C ARG A 25 3.94 9.47 0.00
N GLU A 26 4.23 8.83 1.12
CA GLU A 26 3.26 8.01 1.84
C GLU A 26 2.03 8.81 2.30
N PRO A 27 2.16 10.03 2.87
CA PRO A 27 1.00 10.85 3.20
C PRO A 27 0.10 11.14 2.00
N LEU A 28 0.68 11.47 0.83
CA LEU A 28 -0.06 11.73 -0.40
C LEU A 28 -0.81 10.49 -0.92
N LEU A 29 -0.23 9.29 -0.72
CA LEU A 29 -0.89 8.03 -1.07
C LEU A 29 -2.10 7.77 -0.16
N LEU A 30 -1.96 8.01 1.14
CA LEU A 30 -3.05 7.86 2.11
C LEU A 30 -4.18 8.86 1.85
N GLU A 31 -3.84 10.13 1.56
CA GLU A 31 -4.81 11.16 1.16
C GLU A 31 -5.59 10.74 -0.09
N ARG A 32 -4.90 10.24 -1.11
CA ARG A 32 -5.55 9.72 -2.32
C ARG A 32 -6.51 8.56 -2.02
N TRP A 33 -6.10 7.60 -1.18
CA TRP A 33 -6.95 6.47 -0.79
C TRP A 33 -8.20 6.91 -0.02
N ALA A 34 -8.06 7.91 0.85
CA ALA A 34 -9.18 8.49 1.57
C ALA A 34 -10.12 9.26 0.63
N ALA A 35 -9.58 10.09 -0.26
CA ALA A 35 -10.36 10.89 -1.20
C ALA A 35 -11.21 10.04 -2.16
N MET A 36 -10.72 8.84 -2.52
CA MET A 36 -11.47 7.91 -3.35
C MET A 36 -12.38 6.96 -2.57
N ASP A 37 -12.35 6.98 -1.23
CA ASP A 37 -13.02 6.01 -0.37
C ASP A 37 -12.71 4.55 -0.78
N LEU A 38 -11.40 4.27 -0.88
CA LEU A 38 -10.89 3.01 -1.43
C LEU A 38 -11.47 1.79 -0.71
N PHE A 39 -11.67 1.86 0.61
CA PHE A 39 -12.20 0.75 1.39
C PHE A 39 -13.66 0.44 1.03
N ALA A 40 -14.52 1.46 0.88
CA ALA A 40 -15.90 1.24 0.45
C ALA A 40 -15.97 0.64 -0.96
N GLN A 41 -15.11 1.11 -1.88
CA GLN A 41 -15.02 0.53 -3.23
C GLN A 41 -14.62 -0.95 -3.19
N GLN A 42 -13.61 -1.31 -2.38
CA GLN A 42 -13.22 -2.72 -2.19
C GLN A 42 -14.38 -3.55 -1.64
N ARG A 43 -15.17 -2.99 -0.72
CA ARG A 43 -16.33 -3.68 -0.16
C ARG A 43 -17.45 -3.89 -1.16
N ALA A 44 -17.71 -2.93 -2.04
CA ALA A 44 -18.67 -3.04 -3.13
C ALA A 44 -18.27 -4.14 -4.12
N VAL A 45 -17.00 -4.18 -4.53
CA VAL A 45 -16.47 -5.21 -5.45
C VAL A 45 -16.44 -6.61 -4.83
N SER A 46 -16.38 -6.71 -3.50
CA SER A 46 -16.43 -7.99 -2.78
C SER A 46 -17.84 -8.40 -2.32
N GLN A 47 -18.91 -7.77 -2.82
CA GLN A 47 -20.27 -8.23 -2.54
C GLN A 47 -20.47 -9.68 -3.03
N GLY A 48 -21.06 -10.52 -2.18
CA GLY A 48 -21.31 -11.93 -2.46
C GLY A 48 -20.10 -12.88 -2.37
N LYS A 49 -18.89 -12.36 -2.11
CA LYS A 49 -17.69 -13.20 -1.93
C LYS A 49 -17.67 -13.89 -0.54
N PRO A 50 -17.01 -15.05 -0.41
CA PRO A 50 -16.89 -15.75 0.87
C PRO A 50 -16.11 -14.92 1.88
N GLN A 51 -16.74 -14.58 3.01
CA GLN A 51 -16.14 -13.70 4.00
C GLN A 51 -14.89 -14.31 4.66
N PHE A 52 -13.86 -13.50 4.82
CA PHE A 52 -12.75 -13.73 5.75
C PHE A 52 -12.82 -12.69 6.88
N VAL A 53 -12.79 -13.14 8.13
CA VAL A 53 -12.89 -12.28 9.32
C VAL A 53 -11.69 -12.53 10.23
N LEU A 54 -10.87 -11.50 10.43
CA LEU A 54 -9.75 -11.51 11.37
C LEU A 54 -10.11 -10.64 12.58
N HIS A 55 -10.34 -11.28 13.74
CA HIS A 55 -10.67 -10.56 14.96
C HIS A 55 -9.44 -9.83 15.53
N ASP A 56 -9.59 -8.52 15.74
CA ASP A 56 -8.55 -7.67 16.30
C ASP A 56 -8.71 -7.55 17.82
N GLY A 57 -7.69 -7.95 18.57
CA GLY A 57 -7.62 -7.66 20.00
C GLY A 57 -7.49 -6.15 20.24
N PRO A 58 -8.41 -5.51 20.99
CA PRO A 58 -8.36 -4.07 21.20
C PRO A 58 -7.08 -3.70 21.98
N PRO A 59 -6.29 -2.72 21.51
CA PRO A 59 -5.17 -2.22 22.30
C PRO A 59 -5.70 -1.46 23.52
N TYR A 60 -4.93 -1.45 24.60
CA TYR A 60 -5.24 -0.56 25.72
C TYR A 60 -5.08 0.90 25.26
N ALA A 61 -6.05 1.74 25.63
CA ALA A 61 -6.08 3.15 25.26
C ALA A 61 -5.23 4.01 26.22
N ASN A 62 -3.99 3.59 26.48
CA ASN A 62 -3.06 4.29 27.36
C ASN A 62 -1.65 4.35 26.75
N GLY A 63 -1.03 5.53 26.81
CA GLY A 63 0.34 5.75 26.32
C GLY A 63 0.49 5.75 24.80
N HIS A 64 1.73 5.81 24.35
CA HIS A 64 2.08 5.81 22.92
C HIS A 64 2.26 4.40 22.37
N LEU A 65 1.99 4.24 21.08
CA LEU A 65 2.27 3.00 20.37
C LEU A 65 3.79 2.79 20.24
N HIS A 66 4.25 1.63 20.70
CA HIS A 66 5.62 1.13 20.45
C HIS A 66 5.68 0.19 19.23
N ILE A 67 6.89 -0.23 18.84
CA ILE A 67 7.13 -1.08 17.65
C ILE A 67 6.31 -2.38 17.62
N GLY A 68 6.05 -3.00 18.77
CA GLY A 68 5.17 -4.18 18.86
C GLY A 68 3.73 -3.92 18.36
N HIS A 69 3.19 -2.71 18.55
CA HIS A 69 1.89 -2.33 17.99
C HIS A 69 1.95 -2.24 16.46
N ALA A 70 3.01 -1.62 15.93
CA ALA A 70 3.23 -1.51 14.49
C ALA A 70 3.33 -2.89 13.85
N LEU A 71 4.15 -3.80 14.41
CA LEU A 71 4.27 -5.17 13.94
C LEU A 71 2.91 -5.89 13.92
N ASN A 72 2.16 -5.81 15.01
CA ASN A 72 0.85 -6.45 15.12
C ASN A 72 -0.14 -5.96 14.05
N LYS A 73 -0.24 -4.63 13.85
CA LYS A 73 -1.17 -4.05 12.88
C LYS A 73 -0.74 -4.27 11.44
N ILE A 74 0.55 -4.21 11.14
CA ILE A 74 1.08 -4.50 9.80
C ILE A 74 0.77 -5.94 9.40
N LEU A 75 1.01 -6.92 10.28
CA LEU A 75 0.73 -8.33 9.96
C LEU A 75 -0.77 -8.58 9.72
N LYS A 76 -1.64 -7.99 10.53
CA LYS A 76 -3.09 -8.07 10.35
C LYS A 76 -3.54 -7.46 9.02
N ASP A 77 -2.99 -6.30 8.66
CA ASP A 77 -3.29 -5.62 7.40
C ASP A 77 -2.80 -6.44 6.18
N VAL A 78 -1.59 -7.01 6.23
CA VAL A 78 -1.07 -7.90 5.18
C VAL A 78 -2.01 -9.09 4.97
N ILE A 79 -2.42 -9.77 6.05
CA ILE A 79 -3.32 -10.93 5.95
C ILE A 79 -4.67 -10.52 5.34
N ASN A 80 -5.27 -9.43 5.83
CA ASN A 80 -6.57 -8.96 5.32
C ASN A 80 -6.49 -8.56 3.84
N ARG A 81 -5.45 -7.85 3.42
CA ARG A 81 -5.23 -7.48 2.02
C ARG A 81 -4.99 -8.70 1.14
N SER A 82 -4.18 -9.66 1.59
CA SER A 82 -3.96 -10.91 0.85
C SER A 82 -5.24 -11.69 0.65
N GLN A 83 -6.08 -11.85 1.68
CA GLN A 83 -7.37 -12.55 1.58
C GLN A 83 -8.34 -11.82 0.64
N GLN A 84 -8.43 -10.48 0.75
CA GLN A 84 -9.20 -9.64 -0.17
C GLN A 84 -8.73 -9.80 -1.63
N MET A 85 -7.42 -9.84 -1.88
CA MET A 85 -6.85 -10.03 -3.22
C MET A 85 -7.03 -11.46 -3.75
N LEU A 86 -7.16 -12.46 -2.87
CA LEU A 86 -7.51 -13.84 -3.22
C LEU A 86 -9.01 -14.04 -3.46
N GLY A 87 -9.82 -12.98 -3.35
CA GLY A 87 -11.25 -13.03 -3.62
C GLY A 87 -12.11 -13.54 -2.47
N LYS A 88 -11.62 -13.40 -1.23
CA LYS A 88 -12.49 -13.40 -0.05
C LYS A 88 -13.23 -12.07 0.10
#